data_AF-X1J690-F1
#
_entry.id   AF-X1J690-F1
#
_cell.length_a   1.000
_cell.length_b   1.000
_cell.length_c   1.000
_cell.angle_alpha   90.00
_cell.angle_beta   90.00
_cell.angle_gamma   90.00
#
_symmetry.space_group_name_H-M   'P 1'
#
loop_
_entity.id
_entity.type
_entity.pdbx_description
1 polymer ?
#
loop_
_entity_poly.entity_id
_entity_poly.type
_entity_poly.pdbx_seq_one_letter_code
_entity_poly.pdbx_strand_id
1 'polypeptide(L)'
;VSTKEMEKGSFSLYFGPIDYYKLKEMGKGLERSVYFGWKWIAPISRVIFFTFIGIHKVIPNYGVVIIVFSTIMMVVFFPLTMRSHSSMRRMQRLQPKMEELRKRYKDEEGTNEKRYSYGHSSFENRA
;
A
#
# COMPACT_ATOMS: atom_id res chain seq x y z
N VAL A 1 -53.14 -7.79 -40.61
CA VAL A 1 -51.84 -8.31 -40.14
C VAL A 1 -50.81 -7.21 -40.32
N SER A 2 -50.40 -6.53 -39.24
CA SER A 2 -49.45 -5.42 -39.31
C SER A 2 -48.04 -5.97 -39.31
N THR A 3 -47.31 -5.78 -40.40
CA THR A 3 -45.90 -6.19 -40.56
C THR A 3 -45.03 -5.30 -39.69
N LYS A 4 -44.54 -5.87 -38.58
CA LYS A 4 -43.62 -5.22 -37.65
C LYS A 4 -42.29 -4.98 -38.38
N GLU A 5 -41.96 -3.71 -38.63
CA GLU A 5 -40.69 -3.33 -39.23
C GLU A 5 -39.53 -3.86 -38.38
N MET A 6 -38.61 -4.58 -39.02
CA MET A 6 -37.40 -5.09 -38.39
C MET A 6 -36.43 -3.92 -38.18
N GLU A 7 -36.35 -3.44 -36.95
CA GLU A 7 -35.38 -2.44 -36.51
C GLU A 7 -33.96 -3.00 -36.72
N LYS A 8 -33.21 -2.46 -37.70
CA LYS A 8 -31.81 -2.83 -37.95
C LYS A 8 -30.94 -2.32 -36.80
N GLY A 9 -30.74 -3.14 -35.78
CA GLY A 9 -29.77 -2.90 -34.72
C GLY A 9 -28.34 -2.99 -35.25
N SER A 10 -27.60 -1.88 -35.25
CA SER A 10 -26.17 -1.86 -35.56
C SER A 10 -25.36 -2.25 -34.33
N PHE A 11 -24.77 -3.45 -34.34
CA PHE A 11 -23.88 -3.93 -33.27
C PHE A 11 -22.43 -3.91 -33.75
N SER A 12 -21.58 -3.15 -33.05
CA SER A 12 -20.14 -3.12 -33.27
C SER A 12 -19.45 -4.01 -32.24
N LEU A 13 -18.91 -5.15 -32.68
CA LEU A 13 -18.25 -6.15 -31.85
C LEU A 13 -16.71 -6.00 -31.94
N TYR A 14 -16.05 -5.74 -30.81
CA TYR A 14 -14.59 -5.56 -30.74
C TYR A 14 -13.94 -6.80 -30.11
N PHE A 15 -13.12 -7.51 -30.88
CA PHE A 15 -12.26 -8.59 -30.40
C PHE A 15 -10.80 -8.14 -30.52
N GLY A 16 -10.28 -7.54 -29.46
CA GLY A 16 -8.92 -7.04 -29.43
C GLY A 16 -8.41 -6.84 -28.00
N PRO A 17 -7.12 -6.55 -27.83
CA PRO A 17 -6.55 -6.29 -26.51
C PRO A 17 -7.29 -5.11 -25.85
N ILE A 18 -7.45 -5.21 -24.53
CA ILE A 18 -8.01 -4.14 -23.70
C ILE A 18 -6.95 -3.03 -23.57
N ASP A 19 -6.78 -2.26 -24.64
CA ASP A 19 -5.93 -1.08 -24.70
C ASP A 19 -6.78 0.19 -24.57
N TYR A 20 -6.57 0.93 -23.48
CA TYR A 20 -7.29 2.15 -23.17
C TYR A 20 -7.28 3.18 -24.32
N TYR A 21 -6.21 3.29 -25.10
CA TYR A 21 -6.13 4.26 -26.19
C TYR A 21 -7.05 3.90 -27.35
N LYS A 22 -6.98 2.65 -27.81
CA LYS A 22 -7.85 2.15 -28.90
C LYS A 22 -9.32 2.16 -28.51
N LEU A 23 -9.61 1.84 -27.25
CA LEU A 23 -10.98 1.80 -26.71
C LEU A 23 -11.56 3.19 -26.44
N LYS A 24 -10.73 4.17 -26.06
CA LYS A 24 -11.13 5.57 -25.87
C LYS A 24 -11.36 6.29 -27.20
N GLU A 25 -10.54 6.01 -28.22
CA GLU A 25 -10.69 6.59 -29.56
C GLU A 25 -11.97 6.11 -30.26
N MET A 26 -12.45 4.91 -29.92
CA MET A 26 -13.74 4.39 -30.37
C MET A 26 -14.96 5.11 -29.74
N GLY A 27 -14.78 5.97 -28.73
CA GLY A 27 -15.81 6.89 -28.23
C GLY A 27 -17.06 6.25 -27.62
N LYS A 28 -17.07 4.94 -27.35
CA LYS A 28 -18.26 4.18 -26.89
C LYS A 28 -18.29 3.88 -25.39
N GLY A 29 -17.44 4.52 -24.58
CA GLY A 29 -17.42 4.31 -23.13
C GLY A 29 -16.77 3.00 -22.69
N LEU A 30 -16.11 2.28 -23.62
CA LEU A 30 -15.41 1.02 -23.33
C LEU A 30 -14.18 1.24 -22.44
N GLU A 31 -13.71 2.47 -22.26
CA GLU A 31 -12.70 2.79 -21.26
C GLU A 31 -13.17 2.52 -19.82
N ARG A 32 -14.49 2.44 -19.58
CA ARG A 32 -15.08 2.06 -18.29
C ARG A 32 -15.03 0.55 -18.02
N SER A 33 -14.75 -0.28 -19.03
CA SER A 33 -14.54 -1.71 -18.87
C SER A 33 -13.20 -2.04 -18.22
N VAL A 34 -12.28 -1.06 -18.14
CA VAL A 34 -11.05 -1.19 -17.36
C VAL A 34 -11.44 -1.23 -15.89
N TYR A 35 -11.29 -2.40 -15.28
CA TYR A 35 -11.62 -2.61 -13.87
C TYR A 35 -10.59 -1.89 -12.99
N PHE A 36 -10.93 -0.69 -12.54
CA PHE A 36 -10.09 0.13 -11.65
C PHE A 36 -10.09 -0.31 -10.18
N GLY A 37 -10.65 -1.49 -9.87
CA GLY A 37 -10.76 -2.04 -8.52
C GLY A 37 -12.05 -1.63 -7.79
N TRP A 38 -12.04 -1.77 -6.46
CA TRP A 38 -13.18 -1.43 -5.60
C TRP A 38 -13.56 0.05 -5.73
N LYS A 39 -14.85 0.39 -5.63
CA LYS A 39 -15.39 1.76 -5.75
C LYS A 39 -14.65 2.85 -4.96
N TRP A 40 -14.07 2.56 -3.79
CA TRP A 40 -13.30 3.53 -2.99
C TRP A 40 -11.85 3.71 -3.47
N ILE A 41 -11.28 2.71 -4.16
CA ILE A 41 -9.93 2.75 -4.75
C ILE A 41 -9.96 3.33 -6.17
N ALA A 42 -11.08 3.14 -6.89
CA ALA A 42 -11.30 3.61 -8.25
C ALA A 42 -10.83 5.06 -8.54
N PRO A 43 -11.07 6.08 -7.68
CA PRO A 43 -10.55 7.43 -7.95
C PRO A 43 -9.01 7.50 -7.93
N ILE A 44 -8.35 6.78 -7.02
CA ILE A 44 -6.89 6.74 -6.91
C ILE A 44 -6.29 6.05 -8.14
N SER A 45 -6.85 4.89 -8.53
CA SER A 45 -6.43 4.16 -9.72
C SER A 45 -6.51 5.02 -10.98
N ARG A 46 -7.56 5.84 -11.12
CA ARG A 46 -7.74 6.73 -12.27
C ARG A 46 -6.66 7.79 -12.35
N VAL A 47 -6.30 8.41 -11.22
CA VAL A 47 -5.24 9.42 -11.16
C VAL A 47 -3.89 8.81 -11.52
N ILE A 48 -3.56 7.65 -10.94
CA ILE A 48 -2.33 6.91 -11.25
C ILE A 48 -2.25 6.61 -12.75
N PHE A 49 -3.34 6.10 -13.31
CA PHE A 49 -3.41 5.72 -14.72
C PHE A 49 -3.24 6.92 -15.67
N PHE A 50 -3.87 8.06 -15.37
CA PHE A 50 -3.71 9.28 -16.15
C PHE A 50 -2.27 9.80 -16.14
N THR A 51 -1.63 9.82 -14.96
CA THR A 51 -0.23 10.22 -14.81
C THR A 51 0.70 9.28 -15.59
N PHE A 52 0.50 7.97 -15.46
CA PHE A 52 1.31 6.97 -16.17
C PHE A 52 1.22 7.13 -17.70
N ILE A 53 0.01 7.36 -18.21
CA ILE A 53 -0.25 7.71 -19.62
C ILE A 53 0.49 8.99 -20.02
N GLY A 54 0.39 10.04 -19.23
CA GLY A 54 1.06 11.31 -19.50
C GLY A 54 2.57 11.16 -19.68
N ILE A 55 3.19 10.35 -18.82
CA ILE A 55 4.64 10.06 -18.88
C ILE A 55 4.96 9.19 -20.11
N HIS A 56 4.17 8.15 -20.39
CA HIS A 56 4.38 7.25 -21.52
C HIS A 56 4.24 7.95 -22.88
N LYS A 57 3.47 9.04 -22.98
CA LYS A 57 3.37 9.86 -24.19
C LYS A 57 4.66 10.59 -24.54
N VAL A 58 5.43 11.00 -23.52
CA VAL A 58 6.69 11.73 -23.71
C VAL A 58 7.84 10.76 -23.94
N ILE A 59 7.83 9.62 -23.23
CA ILE A 59 8.89 8.62 -23.29
C ILE A 59 8.26 7.25 -23.53
N PRO A 60 8.26 6.72 -24.76
CA PRO A 60 7.68 5.41 -25.09
C PRO A 60 8.61 4.24 -24.67
N ASN A 61 9.18 4.31 -23.46
CA ASN A 61 9.97 3.26 -22.86
C ASN A 61 9.43 2.94 -21.47
N TYR A 62 8.83 1.76 -21.32
CA TYR A 62 8.20 1.32 -20.07
C TYR A 62 9.14 1.35 -18.87
N GLY A 63 10.44 1.03 -19.03
CA GLY A 63 11.40 1.06 -17.94
C GLY A 63 11.63 2.48 -17.39
N VAL A 64 11.79 3.45 -18.30
CA VAL A 64 11.99 4.86 -17.93
C VAL A 64 10.72 5.46 -17.34
N VAL A 65 9.55 5.10 -17.90
CA VAL A 65 8.25 5.54 -17.38
C VAL A 65 8.06 5.12 -15.92
N ILE A 66 8.43 3.87 -15.57
CA ILE A 66 8.32 3.37 -14.20
C ILE A 66 9.25 4.14 -13.24
N ILE A 67 10.49 4.41 -13.65
CA ILE A 67 11.46 5.17 -12.84
C ILE A 67 10.98 6.59 -12.58
N VAL A 68 10.46 7.27 -13.61
CA VAL A 68 9.92 8.63 -13.48
C VAL A 68 8.67 8.63 -12.60
N PHE A 69 7.76 7.68 -12.81
CA PHE A 69 6.55 7.54 -12.02
C PHE A 69 6.86 7.31 -10.53
N SER A 70 7.80 6.40 -10.20
CA SER A 70 8.19 6.14 -8.81
C SER A 70 8.83 7.36 -8.16
N THR A 71 9.64 8.12 -8.91
CA THR A 71 10.24 9.37 -8.44
C THR A 71 9.18 10.44 -8.13
N ILE A 72 8.19 10.61 -9.01
CA ILE A 72 7.06 11.53 -8.77
C ILE A 72 6.29 11.12 -7.52
N MET A 73 5.98 9.83 -7.38
CA MET A 73 5.28 9.31 -6.20
C MET A 73 6.08 9.57 -4.93
N MET A 74 7.41 9.36 -4.96
CA MET A 74 8.31 9.66 -3.83
C MET A 74 8.22 11.14 -3.42
N VAL A 75 8.17 12.08 -4.39
CA VAL A 75 8.03 13.52 -4.12
C VAL A 75 6.65 13.84 -3.53
N VAL A 76 5.58 13.27 -4.08
CA VAL A 76 4.20 13.47 -3.58
C VAL A 76 4.05 12.97 -2.15
N PHE A 77 4.65 11.82 -1.81
CA PHE A 77 4.62 11.27 -0.46
C PHE A 77 5.70 11.83 0.47
N PHE A 78 6.64 12.64 -0.01
CA PHE A 78 7.71 13.23 0.79
C PHE A 78 7.23 13.94 2.08
N PRO A 79 6.20 14.81 2.07
CA PRO A 79 5.71 15.42 3.31
C PRO A 79 5.14 14.41 4.31
N LEU A 80 4.51 13.32 3.82
CA LEU A 80 4.01 12.24 4.65
C LEU A 80 5.18 11.45 5.27
N THR A 81 6.17 11.11 4.45
CA THR A 81 7.39 10.40 4.85
C THR A 81 8.17 11.19 5.90
N MET A 82 8.32 12.51 5.73
CA MET A 82 8.97 13.38 6.70
C MET A 82 8.29 13.35 8.08
N ARG A 83 6.94 13.37 8.10
CA ARG A 83 6.17 13.25 9.34
C ARG A 83 6.42 11.90 10.02
N SER A 84 6.42 10.81 9.26
CA SER A 84 6.75 9.47 9.75
C SER A 84 8.17 9.41 10.35
N HIS A 85 9.17 9.95 9.64
CA HIS A 85 10.55 10.00 10.13
C HIS A 85 10.72 10.79 11.42
N SER A 86 9.97 11.87 11.62
CA SER A 86 10.04 12.65 12.87
C SER A 86 9.61 11.83 14.10
N SER A 87 8.58 10.98 13.95
CA SER A 87 8.12 10.07 15.00
C SER A 87 9.17 8.99 15.31
N MET A 88 9.75 8.40 14.25
CA MET A 88 10.81 7.39 14.40
C MET A 88 12.04 7.94 15.13
N ARG A 89 12.46 9.19 14.86
CA ARG A 89 13.57 9.83 15.57
C ARG A 89 13.29 10.02 17.06
N ARG A 90 12.04 10.33 17.45
CA ARG A 90 11.65 10.41 18.87
C ARG A 90 11.73 9.04 19.54
N MET A 91 11.25 8.00 18.86
CA MET A 91 11.35 6.62 19.34
C MET A 91 12.82 6.19 19.53
N GLN A 92 13.71 6.51 18.59
CA GLN A 92 15.14 6.23 18.69
C GLN A 92 15.79 6.87 19.93
N ARG A 93 15.40 8.09 20.31
CA ARG A 93 15.88 8.74 21.55
C ARG A 93 15.38 8.05 22.81
N LEU A 94 14.21 7.42 22.75
CA LEU A 94 13.63 6.68 23.87
C LEU A 94 14.22 5.28 24.00
N GLN A 95 14.71 4.66 22.91
CA GLN A 95 15.33 3.33 22.93
C GLN A 95 16.39 3.13 24.03
N PRO A 96 17.41 4.00 24.23
CA PRO A 96 18.42 3.77 25.26
C PRO A 96 17.82 3.76 26.67
N LYS A 97 16.87 4.66 26.96
CA LYS A 97 16.17 4.69 28.26
C LYS A 97 15.29 3.46 28.46
N MET A 98 14.61 3.02 27.40
CA MET A 98 13.82 1.79 27.42
C MET A 98 14.70 0.56 27.66
N GLU A 99 15.92 0.54 27.12
CA GLU A 99 16.87 -0.55 27.32
C GLU A 99 17.47 -0.55 28.73
N GLU A 100 17.80 0.61 29.29
CA GLU A 100 18.21 0.74 30.69
C GLU A 100 17.12 0.26 31.66
N LEU A 101 15.87 0.67 31.42
CA LEU A 101 14.73 0.19 32.21
C LEU A 101 14.58 -1.33 32.07
N ARG A 102 14.66 -1.85 30.84
CA ARG A 102 14.53 -3.29 30.59
C ARG A 102 15.66 -4.11 31.23
N LYS A 103 16.87 -3.56 31.37
CA LYS A 103 17.98 -4.18 32.10
C LYS A 103 17.71 -4.20 33.61
N ARG A 104 17.32 -3.06 34.19
CA ARG A 104 16.98 -2.95 35.62
C ARG A 104 15.85 -3.91 36.02
N TYR A 105 14.76 -3.97 35.25
CA TYR A 105 13.63 -4.85 35.54
C TYR A 105 13.96 -6.35 35.36
N LYS A 106 14.80 -6.72 34.39
CA LYS A 106 15.27 -8.11 34.25
C LYS A 106 16.14 -8.55 35.42
N ASP A 107 17.03 -7.68 35.90
CA ASP A 107 17.87 -7.98 37.05
C ASP A 107 17.04 -8.11 38.34
N GLU A 108 15.98 -7.30 38.49
CA GLU A 108 15.02 -7.41 39.59
C GLU A 108 14.18 -8.69 39.50
N GLU A 109 13.64 -9.05 38.33
CA GLU A 109 12.92 -10.31 38.12
C GLU A 109 13.79 -11.53 38.48
N GLY A 110 15.04 -11.57 37.99
CA GLY A 110 15.98 -12.66 38.29
C GLY A 110 16.41 -12.70 39.76
N THR A 111 16.48 -11.55 40.43
CA THR A 111 16.78 -11.48 41.88
C THR A 111 15.60 -11.97 42.71
N ASN A 112 14.38 -11.59 42.34
CA ASN A 112 13.16 -12.06 42.98
C ASN A 112 12.99 -13.57 42.81
N GLU A 113 13.20 -14.11 41.61
CA GLU A 113 13.12 -15.55 41.34
C GLU A 113 14.12 -16.37 42.18
N LYS A 114 15.36 -15.90 42.31
CA LYS A 114 16.36 -16.52 43.19
C LYS A 114 15.97 -16.44 44.67
N ARG A 115 15.35 -15.33 45.10
CA ARG A 115 14.85 -15.17 46.48
C ARG A 115 13.74 -16.17 46.81
N TYR A 116 12.81 -16.39 45.88
CA TYR A 116 11.75 -17.39 46.03
C TYR A 116 12.31 -18.82 46.04
N SER A 117 13.29 -19.12 45.19
CA SER A 117 13.95 -20.43 45.16
C SER A 117 14.71 -20.76 46.45
N TYR A 118 15.49 -19.81 47.00
CA TYR A 118 16.21 -19.99 48.27
C TYR A 118 15.29 -20.05 49.49
N GLY A 119 14.19 -19.30 49.48
CA GLY A 119 13.18 -19.34 50.53
C GLY A 119 12.57 -20.74 50.64
N HIS A 120 12.18 -21.33 49.51
CA HIS A 120 11.57 -22.66 49.48
C HIS A 120 12.54 -23.78 49.90
N SER A 121 13.81 -23.72 49.47
CA SER A 121 14.82 -24.74 49.82
C SER A 121 15.27 -24.70 51.30
N SER A 122 15.09 -23.57 51.98
CA SER A 122 15.50 -23.40 53.38
C SER A 122 14.49 -23.97 54.39
N PHE A 123 13.24 -24.19 53.96
CA PHE A 123 12.24 -24.90 54.75
C PHE A 123 12.33 -26.42 54.58
N GLU A 124 12.77 -26.89 53.42
CA GLU A 124 12.90 -28.33 53.12
C GLU A 124 14.02 -29.02 53.94
N ASN A 125 15.12 -28.32 54.22
CA ASN A 125 16.28 -28.87 54.96
C ASN A 125 16.17 -28.79 56.49
N ARG A 126 15.03 -28.32 57.03
CA ARG A 126 14.77 -28.21 58.46
C ARG A 126 13.71 -29.20 58.98
N ALA A 127 13.19 -30.07 58.10
CA ALA A 127 12.37 -31.24 58.45
C ALA A 127 13.25 -32.50 58.50
#